data_AF-A0A3N5LSN8-F1
#
_entry.id   AF-A0A3N5LSN8-F1
#
_cell.length_a   1.000
_cell.length_b   1.000
_cell.length_c   1.000
_cell.angle_alpha   90.00
_cell.angle_beta   90.00
_cell.angle_gamma   90.00
#
_symmetry.space_group_name_H-M   'P 1'
#
loop_
_entity.id
_entity.type
_entity.pdbx_description
1 polymer ?
#
loop_
_entity_poly.entity_id
_entity_poly.type
_entity_poly.pdbx_seq_one_letter_code
_entity_poly.pdbx_strand_id
1 'polypeptide(L)'
;MEVWRSIIWGAILSFLLEDLGSSNGTFHNRQKVSSHVTLSAEDQIQLGQTIIMEYIAPLLSDETHTEQRPIIKQTVLKRPSPVAKRC
;
A
#
# COMPACT_ATOMS: atom_id res chain seq x y z
N MET A 1 34.23 25.62 -10.17
CA MET A 1 32.96 25.79 -10.92
C MET A 1 32.16 24.53 -10.70
N GLU A 2 31.37 24.48 -9.64
CA GLU A 2 30.62 23.27 -9.23
C GLU A 2 29.27 23.28 -9.96
N VAL A 3 29.12 22.37 -10.93
CA VAL A 3 27.89 22.22 -11.73
C VAL A 3 26.94 21.32 -10.94
N TRP A 4 25.88 21.89 -10.36
CA TRP A 4 24.85 21.13 -9.65
C TRP A 4 24.08 20.23 -10.63
N ARG A 5 24.22 18.91 -10.46
CA ARG A 5 23.46 17.89 -11.18
C ARG A 5 22.14 17.66 -10.44
N SER A 6 21.14 18.49 -10.70
CA SER A 6 19.79 18.27 -10.15
C SER A 6 19.11 17.16 -10.94
N ILE A 7 19.02 15.97 -10.35
CA ILE A 7 18.11 14.93 -10.84
C ILE A 7 16.76 15.18 -10.18
N ILE A 8 15.79 15.70 -10.95
CA ILE A 8 14.40 15.75 -10.49
C ILE A 8 13.79 14.38 -10.79
N TRP A 9 13.75 13.52 -9.77
CA TRP A 9 12.96 12.29 -9.83
C TRP A 9 11.48 12.68 -9.68
N GLY A 10 10.71 12.58 -10.76
CA GLY A 10 9.27 12.78 -10.72
C GLY A 10 8.58 11.54 -10.20
N ALA A 11 8.09 11.56 -8.96
CA ALA A 11 7.15 10.55 -8.46
C ALA A 11 5.76 10.84 -9.05
N ILE A 12 5.24 9.92 -9.87
CA ILE A 12 3.96 10.09 -10.61
C ILE A 12 2.73 9.83 -9.72
N LEU A 13 2.90 9.32 -8.50
CA LEU A 13 1.79 9.01 -7.58
C LEU A 13 1.97 9.74 -6.26
N SER A 14 1.37 10.92 -6.18
CA SER A 14 1.17 11.64 -4.93
C SER A 14 -0.31 11.89 -4.72
N PHE A 15 -0.75 11.77 -3.47
CA PHE A 15 -2.12 12.10 -3.07
C PHE A 15 -2.13 13.45 -2.37
N LEU A 16 -3.20 14.20 -2.57
CA LEU A 16 -3.39 15.53 -2.01
C LEU A 16 -4.50 15.48 -0.96
N LEU A 17 -4.21 16.01 0.22
CA LEU A 17 -5.16 16.19 1.32
C LEU A 17 -5.63 17.63 1.35
N GLU A 18 -6.94 17.83 1.35
CA GLU A 18 -7.60 19.13 1.47
C GLU A 18 -8.73 19.05 2.50
N ASP A 19 -8.86 20.08 3.33
CA ASP A 19 -9.97 20.22 4.28
C ASP A 19 -11.08 21.10 3.67
N LEU A 20 -12.27 20.56 3.48
CA LEU A 20 -13.40 21.25 2.84
C LEU A 20 -14.24 22.08 3.84
N GLY A 21 -13.60 22.65 4.85
CA GLY A 21 -14.28 23.39 5.92
C GLY A 21 -14.96 22.48 6.94
N SER A 22 -14.28 21.40 7.35
CA SER A 22 -14.81 20.50 8.38
C SER A 22 -15.06 21.24 9.70
N SER A 23 -16.16 20.91 10.39
CA SER A 23 -16.54 21.58 11.65
C SER A 23 -15.51 21.41 12.76
N ASN A 24 -14.83 20.26 12.79
CA ASN A 24 -13.83 19.92 13.81
C ASN A 24 -12.38 20.09 13.31
N GLY A 25 -12.18 20.43 12.04
CA GLY A 25 -10.87 20.52 11.39
C GLY A 25 -10.28 19.17 10.98
N THR A 26 -9.48 19.19 9.93
CA THR A 26 -8.60 18.08 9.52
C THR A 26 -7.16 18.43 9.89
N PHE A 27 -6.40 17.44 10.36
CA PHE A 27 -5.02 17.58 10.81
C PHE A 27 -4.13 16.57 10.08
N HIS A 28 -2.95 17.02 9.67
CA HIS A 28 -1.89 16.22 9.10
C HIS A 28 -0.70 16.28 10.05
N ASN A 29 -0.22 15.14 10.55
CA ASN A 29 0.89 15.04 11.51
C ASN A 29 0.75 16.01 12.71
N ARG A 30 -0.48 16.12 13.26
CA ARG A 30 -0.89 17.03 14.35
C ARG A 30 -0.92 18.53 14.00
N GLN A 31 -0.70 18.90 12.75
CA GLN A 31 -0.87 20.27 12.27
C GLN A 31 -2.20 20.43 11.53
N LYS A 32 -2.94 21.50 11.82
CA LYS A 32 -4.22 21.75 11.15
C LYS A 32 -4.00 22.04 9.67
N VAL A 33 -4.72 21.35 8.81
CA VAL A 33 -4.70 21.56 7.36
C VAL A 33 -5.44 22.85 7.05
N SER A 34 -4.72 23.86 6.56
CA SER A 34 -5.28 25.15 6.11
C SER A 34 -5.28 25.32 4.59
N SER A 35 -4.50 24.48 3.89
CA SER A 35 -4.34 24.44 2.44
C SER A 35 -4.05 23.01 2.02
N HIS A 36 -3.99 22.76 0.72
CA HIS A 36 -3.58 21.47 0.16
C HIS A 36 -2.24 20.98 0.72
N VAL A 37 -2.19 19.72 1.17
CA VAL A 37 -0.99 19.05 1.67
C VAL A 37 -0.73 17.80 0.86
N THR A 38 0.50 17.60 0.39
CA THR A 38 0.91 16.36 -0.28
C THR A 38 1.17 15.27 0.76
N LEU A 39 0.53 14.11 0.59
CA LEU A 39 0.71 12.96 1.45
C LEU A 39 1.91 12.12 1.02
N SER A 40 2.76 11.79 1.99
CA SER A 40 3.84 10.82 1.89
C SER A 40 3.44 9.51 2.56
N ALA A 41 4.05 8.39 2.16
CA ALA A 41 3.86 7.12 2.86
C ALA A 41 4.15 7.32 4.36
N GLU A 42 3.29 6.76 5.22
CA GLU A 42 3.38 6.83 6.69
C GLU A 42 2.87 8.13 7.34
N ASP A 43 2.28 9.05 6.57
CA ASP A 43 1.68 10.25 7.15
C ASP A 43 0.44 9.93 8.00
N GLN A 44 0.30 10.64 9.13
CA GLN A 44 -0.86 10.53 10.00
C GLN A 44 -1.89 11.61 9.66
N ILE A 45 -3.12 11.19 9.40
CA ILE A 45 -4.27 12.06 9.17
C ILE A 45 -5.20 11.93 10.37
N GLN A 46 -5.60 13.07 10.92
CA GLN A 46 -6.50 13.13 12.06
C GLN A 46 -7.72 13.99 11.71
N LEU A 47 -8.92 13.47 11.96
CA LEU A 47 -10.18 14.20 11.79
C LEU A 47 -10.70 14.62 13.16
N GLY A 48 -10.77 15.92 13.38
CA GLY A 48 -11.08 16.50 14.68
C GLY A 48 -10.12 16.00 15.77
N GLN A 49 -10.67 15.61 16.92
CA GLN A 49 -9.90 15.10 18.06
C GLN A 49 -10.09 13.59 18.29
N THR A 50 -10.80 12.90 17.41
CA THR A 50 -11.35 11.57 17.71
C THR A 50 -10.84 10.49 16.77
N ILE A 51 -10.66 10.81 15.49
CA ILE A 51 -10.31 9.82 14.47
C ILE A 51 -8.87 10.07 14.05
N ILE A 52 -8.03 9.05 14.16
CA ILE A 52 -6.64 9.06 13.70
C ILE A 52 -6.49 7.90 12.72
N MET A 53 -5.93 8.20 11.55
CA MET A 53 -5.70 7.26 10.45
C MET A 53 -4.26 7.40 9.97
N GLU A 54 -3.66 6.28 9.57
CA GLU A 54 -2.35 6.27 8.93
C GLU A 54 -2.54 6.09 7.43
N TYR A 55 -1.91 6.96 6.65
CA TYR A 55 -1.93 6.88 5.21
C TYR A 55 -0.84 5.90 4.74
N ILE A 56 -1.30 4.78 4.19
CA ILE A 56 -0.44 3.78 3.56
C ILE A 56 -0.45 4.06 2.06
N ALA A 57 0.68 4.52 1.53
CA ALA A 57 0.82 4.70 0.09
C ALA A 57 0.62 3.34 -0.61
N PRO A 58 -0.11 3.30 -1.74
CA PRO A 58 -0.16 2.09 -2.54
C PRO A 58 1.26 1.75 -2.95
N LEU A 59 1.73 0.57 -2.52
CA LEU A 59 2.94 0.01 -3.07
C LEU A 59 2.66 -0.15 -4.56
N LEU A 60 3.35 0.64 -5.38
CA LEU A 60 3.58 0.23 -6.75
C LEU A 60 4.33 -1.10 -6.63
N SER A 61 3.59 -2.21 -6.64
CA SER A 61 4.22 -3.49 -6.81
C SER A 61 4.94 -3.39 -8.15
N ASP A 62 6.25 -3.58 -8.12
CA ASP A 62 7.01 -3.88 -9.32
C ASP A 62 6.44 -5.19 -9.87
N GLU A 63 5.35 -5.11 -10.65
CA GLU A 63 4.87 -6.20 -11.50
C GLU A 63 5.87 -6.34 -12.66
N THR A 64 7.14 -6.56 -12.34
CA THR A 64 8.01 -7.39 -13.17
C THR A 64 7.49 -8.81 -12.99
N HIS A 65 6.45 -9.10 -13.77
CA HIS A 65 5.94 -10.43 -14.04
C HIS A 65 7.07 -11.29 -14.64
N THR A 66 7.99 -11.73 -13.78
CA THR A 66 8.87 -12.85 -14.08
C THR A 66 8.03 -14.09 -13.80
N GLU A 67 7.27 -14.53 -14.81
CA GLU A 67 6.74 -15.89 -14.81
C GLU A 67 7.91 -16.88 -14.73
N GLN A 68 8.26 -17.31 -13.52
CA GLN A 68 8.86 -18.61 -13.32
C GLN A 68 8.22 -19.24 -12.08
N ARG A 69 6.98 -19.71 -12.26
CA ARG A 69 6.43 -20.71 -11.34
C ARG A 69 7.16 -22.04 -11.63
N PRO A 70 7.79 -22.69 -10.65
CA PRO A 70 8.24 -24.06 -10.84
C PRO A 70 7.00 -24.95 -11.03
N ILE A 71 7.00 -25.73 -12.12
CA ILE A 71 5.95 -26.71 -12.42
C ILE A 71 5.98 -27.77 -11.31
N ILE A 72 5.13 -27.64 -10.29
CA ILE A 72 4.88 -28.73 -9.34
C ILE A 72 4.08 -29.79 -10.10
N LYS A 73 4.77 -30.88 -10.44
CA LYS A 73 4.19 -32.09 -11.02
C LYS A 73 3.03 -32.55 -10.13
N GLN A 74 1.80 -32.42 -10.61
CA GLN A 74 0.63 -33.03 -9.96
C GLN A 74 0.80 -34.54 -10.01
N THR A 75 1.37 -35.10 -8.95
CA THR A 75 1.33 -36.54 -8.71
C THR A 75 -0.11 -36.86 -8.34
N VAL A 76 -0.81 -37.48 -9.29
CA VAL A 76 -2.14 -38.07 -9.13
C VAL A 76 -2.21 -38.81 -7.80
N LEU A 77 -3.04 -38.32 -6.86
CA LEU A 77 -3.36 -39.06 -5.65
C LEU A 77 -4.03 -40.38 -6.07
N LYS A 78 -3.27 -41.46 -6.02
CA LYS A 78 -3.78 -42.82 -6.17
C LYS A 78 -4.72 -43.08 -5.00
N ARG A 79 -6.02 -43.24 -5.26
CA ARG A 79 -6.99 -43.65 -4.23
C ARG A 79 -6.53 -44.99 -3.64
N PRO A 80 -6.41 -45.15 -2.31
CA PRO A 80 -6.14 -46.46 -1.73
C PRO A 80 -7.34 -47.38 -1.97
N SER A 81 -7.06 -48.63 -2.35
CA SER A 81 -8.07 -49.68 -2.54
C SER A 81 -8.80 -50.00 -1.22
N PRO A 82 -10.08 -50.40 -1.24
CA PRO A 82 -10.76 -50.84 -0.03
C PRO A 82 -10.11 -52.16 0.45
N VAL A 83 -9.54 -52.13 1.66
CA VAL A 83 -9.07 -53.33 2.36
C VAL A 83 -10.29 -54.17 2.74
N ALA A 84 -10.27 -55.43 2.32
CA ALA A 84 -11.28 -56.45 2.61
C ALA A 84 -11.49 -56.60 4.13
N LYS A 85 -12.75 -56.59 4.59
CA LYS A 85 -13.11 -57.04 5.94
C LYS A 85 -13.46 -58.51 5.90
N ARG A 86 -12.70 -59.30 6.64
CA ARG A 86 -12.88 -60.73 6.88
C ARG A 86 -13.81 -60.90 8.09
N CYS A 87 -14.86 -61.68 7.94
CA CYS A 87 -15.59 -62.37 9.01
C CYS A 87 -15.59 -63.86 8.65
#